data_AF-A0A0C3Q7J5-F1
#
_entry.id   AF-A0A0C3Q7J5-F1
#
_cell.length_a   1.000
_cell.length_b   1.000
_cell.length_c   1.000
_cell.angle_alpha   90.00
_cell.angle_beta   90.00
_cell.angle_gamma   90.00
#
_symmetry.space_group_name_H-M   'P 1'
#
loop_
_entity.id
_entity.type
_entity.pdbx_description
1 polymer ?
#
loop_
_entity_poly.entity_id
_entity_poly.type
_entity_poly.pdbx_seq_one_letter_code
_entity_poly.pdbx_strand_id
1 'polypeptide(L)'
;MMDGGGFIQSSHPNSQLDPPTPSSTLVDEQDEVVPIRPLSKAQERRLRDYLDAKILEINSGFKKRADPSSSLPHLHHYLTAVRPVVSVVLQIPPVDPSASLRVAFLLRVTGDMLSAIPSYPLVGPPPTSNPQPSDPPALEVTLIELIDCIAQLDKGWVAVLASQAWNPGTGEGVSAYVATGGPSETDKARLRSILLLGREAITDWLTLGQVQLEREIQEEFSCIFWRTLRKLGEVASITSDNITADLDDSDEDDNN
;
A
#
# COMPACT_ATOMS: atom_id res chain seq x y z
N MET A 1 -56.75 -46.00 -52.33
CA MET A 1 -56.55 -45.94 -53.79
C MET A 1 -55.52 -44.85 -54.04
N MET A 2 -54.26 -45.25 -54.27
CA MET A 2 -53.51 -45.12 -55.57
C MET A 2 -53.25 -43.65 -55.91
N ASP A 3 -52.07 -43.12 -56.20
CA ASP A 3 -50.71 -43.56 -56.61
C ASP A 3 -49.74 -42.43 -56.15
N GLY A 4 -48.41 -42.52 -56.03
CA GLY A 4 -47.38 -43.21 -56.81
C GLY A 4 -46.43 -42.18 -57.44
N GLY A 5 -45.11 -42.35 -57.24
CA GLY A 5 -44.01 -41.62 -57.91
C GLY A 5 -43.29 -40.60 -57.02
N GLY A 6 -41.99 -40.69 -56.68
CA GLY A 6 -40.89 -41.46 -57.23
C GLY A 6 -39.95 -40.57 -58.05
N PHE A 7 -38.89 -40.02 -57.44
CA PHE A 7 -37.64 -39.67 -58.12
C PHE A 7 -36.45 -39.74 -57.15
N ILE A 8 -35.40 -40.45 -57.60
CA ILE A 8 -34.07 -40.58 -56.99
C ILE A 8 -33.09 -39.78 -57.87
N GLN A 9 -32.18 -39.02 -57.26
CA GLN A 9 -30.83 -38.72 -57.79
C GLN A 9 -29.93 -38.37 -56.58
N SER A 10 -29.05 -39.30 -56.16
CA SER A 10 -27.61 -39.37 -56.50
C SER A 10 -26.72 -38.28 -55.87
N SER A 11 -26.14 -38.64 -54.72
CA SER A 11 -24.71 -38.56 -54.37
C SER A 11 -23.81 -37.47 -54.99
N HIS A 12 -23.21 -36.63 -54.13
CA HIS A 12 -21.74 -36.55 -54.01
C HIS A 12 -21.33 -35.99 -52.63
N PRO A 13 -20.27 -36.54 -52.00
CA PRO A 13 -19.69 -36.04 -50.77
C PRO A 13 -18.65 -34.97 -51.11
N ASN A 14 -18.71 -33.80 -50.48
CA ASN A 14 -17.59 -32.87 -50.50
C ASN A 14 -17.02 -32.79 -49.08
N SER A 15 -15.90 -33.47 -48.90
CA SER A 15 -15.00 -33.31 -47.76
C SER A 15 -14.57 -31.86 -47.70
N GLN A 16 -15.05 -31.12 -46.71
CA GLN A 16 -14.47 -29.84 -46.35
C GLN A 16 -13.81 -30.00 -44.98
N LEU A 17 -12.48 -30.00 -45.03
CA LEU A 17 -11.59 -30.04 -43.89
C LEU A 17 -11.91 -28.90 -42.93
N ASP A 18 -12.13 -29.23 -41.66
CA ASP A 18 -11.98 -28.29 -40.54
C ASP A 18 -10.49 -27.96 -40.35
N PRO A 19 -10.09 -26.67 -40.31
CA PRO A 19 -8.88 -26.27 -39.62
C PRO A 19 -9.20 -26.00 -38.14
N PRO A 20 -8.44 -26.57 -37.19
CA PRO A 20 -8.48 -26.12 -35.80
C PRO A 20 -7.53 -24.92 -35.68
N THR A 21 -8.03 -23.74 -35.37
CA THR A 21 -7.20 -22.73 -34.70
C THR A 21 -8.05 -21.85 -33.79
N PRO A 22 -7.85 -21.90 -32.47
CA PRO A 22 -8.42 -20.92 -31.57
C PRO A 22 -7.77 -19.57 -31.90
N SER A 23 -8.56 -18.65 -32.44
CA SER A 23 -8.18 -17.24 -32.48
C SER A 23 -8.09 -16.76 -31.05
N SER A 24 -6.86 -16.74 -30.54
CA SER A 24 -6.47 -16.03 -29.33
C SER A 24 -6.89 -14.58 -29.52
N THR A 25 -8.05 -14.25 -28.96
CA THR A 25 -8.53 -12.88 -28.90
C THR A 25 -7.61 -12.22 -27.89
N LEU A 26 -6.61 -11.51 -28.39
CA LEU A 26 -5.89 -10.51 -27.61
C LEU A 26 -6.95 -9.52 -27.15
N VAL A 27 -7.43 -9.75 -25.93
CA VAL A 27 -8.26 -8.80 -25.22
C VAL A 27 -7.31 -7.63 -25.00
N ASP A 28 -7.48 -6.61 -25.83
CA ASP A 28 -6.98 -5.27 -25.59
C ASP A 28 -7.48 -4.90 -24.18
N GLU A 29 -6.61 -5.05 -23.17
CA GLU A 29 -6.81 -4.50 -21.83
C GLU A 29 -6.85 -2.99 -22.00
N GLN A 30 -8.00 -2.49 -22.46
CA GLN A 30 -8.31 -1.08 -22.46
C GLN A 30 -8.29 -0.67 -21.00
N ASP A 31 -7.21 0.02 -20.62
CA ASP A 31 -7.08 0.77 -19.37
C ASP A 31 -8.43 1.44 -19.08
N GLU A 32 -9.22 0.86 -18.18
CA GLU A 32 -10.59 1.27 -17.94
C GLU A 32 -10.56 2.61 -17.22
N VAL A 33 -10.61 3.70 -17.99
CA VAL A 33 -10.50 5.04 -17.43
C VAL A 33 -11.79 5.36 -16.68
N VAL A 34 -11.71 5.43 -15.35
CA VAL A 34 -12.88 5.66 -14.50
C VAL A 34 -13.28 7.15 -14.52
N PRO A 35 -14.54 7.48 -14.86
CA PRO A 35 -15.02 8.86 -14.77
C PRO A 35 -15.18 9.28 -13.30
N ILE A 36 -14.44 10.32 -12.89
CA ILE A 36 -14.40 10.77 -11.50
C ILE A 36 -14.92 12.20 -11.38
N ARG A 37 -15.69 12.45 -10.33
CA ARG A 37 -16.26 13.77 -10.02
C ARG A 37 -15.78 14.23 -8.65
N PRO A 38 -15.53 15.55 -8.47
CA PRO A 38 -15.21 16.10 -7.17
C PRO A 38 -16.38 15.92 -6.20
N LEU A 39 -16.06 15.90 -4.92
CA LEU A 39 -17.06 15.92 -3.87
C LEU A 39 -17.80 17.28 -3.90
N SER A 40 -19.10 17.25 -3.62
CA SER A 40 -19.83 18.49 -3.34
C SER A 40 -19.31 19.13 -2.05
N LYS A 41 -19.44 20.46 -1.91
CA LYS A 41 -19.04 21.20 -0.69
C LYS A 41 -19.63 20.60 0.59
N ALA A 42 -20.87 20.11 0.54
CA ALA A 42 -21.53 19.47 1.67
C ALA A 42 -20.96 18.07 1.97
N GLN A 43 -20.49 17.32 0.98
CA GLN A 43 -19.77 16.06 1.18
C GLN A 43 -18.37 16.33 1.76
N GLU A 44 -17.63 17.29 1.22
CA GLU A 44 -16.29 17.65 1.74
C GLU A 44 -16.34 18.08 3.20
N ARG A 45 -17.33 18.92 3.57
CA ARG A 45 -17.51 19.33 4.96
C ARG A 45 -17.77 18.14 5.88
N ARG A 46 -18.74 17.28 5.53
CA ARG A 46 -19.06 16.08 6.32
C ARG A 46 -17.88 15.12 6.44
N LEU A 47 -17.14 14.94 5.35
CA LEU A 47 -15.96 14.08 5.33
C LEU A 47 -14.86 14.64 6.24
N ARG A 48 -14.59 15.96 6.16
CA ARG A 48 -13.65 16.64 7.04
C ARG A 48 -14.03 16.46 8.51
N ASP A 49 -15.29 16.75 8.85
CA ASP A 49 -15.80 16.61 10.23
C ASP A 49 -15.62 15.17 10.74
N TYR A 50 -15.91 14.17 9.89
CA TYR A 50 -15.70 12.75 10.22
C TYR A 50 -14.22 12.40 10.42
N LEU A 51 -13.34 12.79 9.49
CA LEU A 51 -11.91 12.48 9.55
C LEU A 51 -11.25 13.16 10.74
N ASP A 52 -11.57 14.43 11.00
CA ASP A 52 -11.04 15.16 12.16
C ASP A 52 -11.49 14.53 13.48
N ALA A 53 -12.75 14.12 13.59
CA ALA A 53 -13.26 13.40 14.76
C ALA A 53 -12.53 12.06 14.97
N LYS A 54 -12.32 11.28 13.89
CA LYS A 54 -11.62 9.98 13.97
C LYS A 54 -10.15 10.12 14.31
N ILE A 55 -9.45 11.07 13.69
CA ILE A 55 -8.05 11.36 14.01
C ILE A 55 -7.92 11.84 15.46
N LEU A 56 -8.85 12.66 15.96
CA LEU A 56 -8.87 13.10 17.35
C LEU A 56 -9.10 11.94 18.32
N GLU A 57 -10.02 11.03 18.01
CA GLU A 57 -10.28 9.81 18.78
C GLU A 57 -9.02 8.95 18.89
N ILE A 58 -8.37 8.67 17.75
CA ILE A 58 -7.12 7.89 17.68
C ILE A 58 -6.01 8.56 18.47
N ASN A 59 -5.80 9.87 18.29
CA ASN A 59 -4.76 10.61 18.98
C ASN A 59 -5.02 10.67 20.50
N SER A 60 -6.29 10.72 20.93
CA SER A 60 -6.65 10.66 22.35
C SER A 60 -6.37 9.29 22.94
N GLY A 61 -6.70 8.20 22.22
CA GLY A 61 -6.36 6.83 22.63
C GLY A 61 -4.85 6.62 22.69
N PHE A 62 -4.11 7.06 21.67
CA PHE A 62 -2.64 6.98 21.62
C PHE A 62 -1.97 7.71 22.80
N LYS A 63 -2.41 8.93 23.12
CA LYS A 63 -1.90 9.69 24.27
C LYS A 63 -2.15 8.96 25.59
N LYS A 64 -3.25 8.21 25.67
CA LYS A 64 -3.62 7.41 26.84
C LYS A 64 -3.12 5.98 26.79
N ARG A 65 -2.30 5.55 25.80
CA ARG A 65 -1.91 4.14 25.60
C ARG A 65 -1.34 3.41 26.83
N ALA A 66 -0.74 4.12 27.78
CA ALA A 66 -0.23 3.53 29.02
C ALA A 66 -1.30 3.38 30.13
N ASP A 67 -2.46 3.99 29.96
CA ASP A 67 -3.62 3.86 30.86
C ASP A 67 -4.32 2.53 30.60
N PRO A 68 -4.62 1.71 31.64
CA PRO A 68 -5.37 0.47 31.49
C PRO A 68 -6.75 0.63 30.82
N SER A 69 -7.33 1.82 30.86
CA SER A 69 -8.61 2.15 30.21
C SER A 69 -8.49 2.60 28.76
N SER A 70 -7.26 2.64 28.20
CA SER A 70 -7.04 3.05 26.82
C SER A 70 -7.67 2.09 25.82
N SER A 71 -8.24 2.63 24.76
CA SER A 71 -8.71 1.85 23.61
C SER A 71 -7.57 1.41 22.69
N LEU A 72 -6.37 2.00 22.82
CA LEU A 72 -5.22 1.73 21.95
C LEU A 72 -3.95 1.41 22.79
N PRO A 73 -3.96 0.34 23.60
CA PRO A 73 -2.82 0.00 24.47
C PRO A 73 -1.63 -0.58 23.71
N HIS A 74 -1.88 -1.22 22.55
CA HIS A 74 -0.87 -1.92 21.77
C HIS A 74 -0.85 -1.45 20.31
N LEU A 75 0.28 -1.68 19.64
CA LEU A 75 0.47 -1.31 18.24
C LEU A 75 -0.61 -1.91 17.32
N HIS A 76 -0.98 -3.18 17.50
CA HIS A 76 -2.05 -3.83 16.74
C HIS A 76 -3.38 -3.05 16.80
N HIS A 77 -3.78 -2.60 17.99
CA HIS A 77 -5.02 -1.81 18.17
C HIS A 77 -4.93 -0.46 17.44
N TYR A 78 -3.76 0.18 17.49
CA TYR A 78 -3.51 1.42 16.77
C TYR A 78 -3.58 1.24 15.25
N LEU A 79 -2.93 0.21 14.71
CA LEU A 79 -2.95 -0.12 13.28
C LEU A 79 -4.38 -0.42 12.81
N THR A 80 -5.13 -1.19 13.60
CA THR A 80 -6.55 -1.48 13.34
C THR A 80 -7.40 -0.22 13.30
N ALA A 81 -7.13 0.75 14.17
CA ALA A 81 -7.87 2.01 14.21
C ALA A 81 -7.50 2.98 13.07
N VAL A 82 -6.24 3.03 12.66
CA VAL A 82 -5.77 3.99 11.64
C VAL A 82 -6.06 3.52 10.21
N ARG A 83 -6.06 2.21 9.94
CA ARG A 83 -6.29 1.62 8.61
C ARG A 83 -7.58 2.12 7.94
N PRO A 84 -8.76 2.14 8.59
CA PRO A 84 -9.98 2.70 8.01
C PRO A 84 -9.86 4.18 7.63
N VAL A 85 -9.13 4.96 8.42
CA VAL A 85 -8.92 6.40 8.14
C VAL A 85 -8.09 6.56 6.87
N VAL A 86 -6.97 5.84 6.75
CA VAL A 86 -6.13 5.83 5.55
C VAL A 86 -6.96 5.41 4.33
N SER A 87 -7.73 4.33 4.43
CA SER A 87 -8.59 3.83 3.35
C SER A 87 -9.61 4.87 2.88
N VAL A 88 -10.26 5.58 3.81
CA VAL A 88 -11.22 6.66 3.47
C VAL A 88 -10.49 7.83 2.81
N VAL A 89 -9.33 8.24 3.30
CA VAL A 89 -8.53 9.33 2.71
C VAL A 89 -8.09 8.99 1.29
N LEU A 90 -7.64 7.76 1.04
CA LEU A 90 -7.21 7.32 -0.30
C LEU A 90 -8.36 7.30 -1.32
N GLN A 91 -9.59 7.08 -0.87
CA GLN A 91 -10.79 7.12 -1.72
C GLN A 91 -11.28 8.55 -2.04
N ILE A 92 -10.63 9.60 -1.52
CA ILE A 92 -10.98 10.97 -1.90
C ILE A 92 -10.64 11.20 -3.39
N PRO A 93 -11.55 11.80 -4.19
CA PRO A 93 -11.30 12.01 -5.61
C PRO A 93 -10.01 12.82 -5.89
N PRO A 94 -9.14 12.40 -6.83
CA PRO A 94 -7.95 13.15 -7.26
C PRO A 94 -8.28 14.31 -8.23
N VAL A 95 -9.38 15.02 -7.98
CA VAL A 95 -9.84 16.15 -8.79
C VAL A 95 -10.16 17.31 -7.87
N ASP A 96 -9.81 18.53 -8.29
CA ASP A 96 -10.03 19.70 -7.47
C ASP A 96 -11.52 20.03 -7.31
N PRO A 97 -11.92 20.55 -6.13
CA PRO A 97 -11.07 20.91 -4.98
C PRO A 97 -10.71 19.76 -4.03
N SER A 98 -11.30 18.57 -4.22
CA SER A 98 -11.17 17.42 -3.31
C SER A 98 -9.77 16.84 -3.23
N ALA A 99 -8.98 16.97 -4.31
CA ALA A 99 -7.58 16.55 -4.33
C ALA A 99 -6.74 17.19 -3.22
N SER A 100 -6.89 18.50 -2.98
CA SER A 100 -6.17 19.20 -1.90
C SER A 100 -6.51 18.62 -0.52
N LEU A 101 -7.77 18.23 -0.30
CA LEU A 101 -8.23 17.59 0.93
C LEU A 101 -7.55 16.22 1.14
N ARG A 102 -7.44 15.44 0.07
CA ARG A 102 -6.75 14.13 0.07
C ARG A 102 -5.30 14.27 0.51
N VAL A 103 -4.57 15.18 -0.12
CA VAL A 103 -3.14 15.41 0.18
C VAL A 103 -2.97 15.87 1.63
N ALA A 104 -3.77 16.85 2.08
CA ALA A 104 -3.66 17.40 3.42
C ALA A 104 -3.90 16.34 4.52
N PHE A 105 -4.95 15.53 4.39
CA PHE A 105 -5.24 14.48 5.36
C PHE A 105 -4.24 13.33 5.29
N LEU A 106 -3.79 12.92 4.10
CA LEU A 106 -2.83 11.83 3.98
C LEU A 106 -1.47 12.23 4.56
N LEU A 107 -1.01 13.48 4.34
CA LEU A 107 0.19 14.03 4.98
C LEU A 107 0.08 13.96 6.51
N ARG A 108 -1.06 14.39 7.05
CA ARG A 108 -1.31 14.39 8.50
C ARG A 108 -1.29 12.98 9.07
N VAL A 109 -2.07 12.07 8.50
CA VAL A 109 -2.14 10.67 8.99
C VAL A 109 -0.80 9.98 8.86
N THR A 110 -0.05 10.22 7.78
CA THR A 110 1.32 9.66 7.63
C THR A 110 2.24 10.15 8.74
N GLY A 111 2.26 11.45 9.02
CA GLY A 111 3.08 12.02 10.10
C GLY A 111 2.67 11.50 11.49
N ASP A 112 1.37 11.48 11.78
CA ASP A 112 0.83 10.96 13.05
C ASP A 112 1.16 9.46 13.21
N MET A 113 1.05 8.66 12.14
CA MET A 113 1.34 7.22 12.16
C MET A 113 2.82 6.94 12.40
N LEU A 114 3.71 7.56 11.61
CA LEU A 114 5.16 7.32 11.72
C LEU A 114 5.76 7.83 13.04
N SER A 115 5.14 8.85 13.65
CA SER A 115 5.54 9.30 14.99
C SER A 115 4.98 8.44 16.12
N ALA A 116 3.79 7.85 15.94
CA ALA A 116 3.16 7.01 16.95
C ALA A 116 3.75 5.60 17.04
N ILE A 117 4.15 4.99 15.91
CA ILE A 117 4.65 3.60 15.86
C ILE A 117 5.80 3.36 16.86
N PRO A 118 6.90 4.15 16.86
CA PRO A 118 8.01 3.96 17.80
C PRO A 118 7.66 4.11 19.28
N SER A 119 6.49 4.68 19.57
CA SER A 119 6.04 4.94 20.93
C SER A 119 5.32 3.75 21.58
N TYR A 120 5.17 2.63 20.87
CA TYR A 120 4.65 1.37 21.40
C TYR A 120 5.80 0.44 21.83
N PRO A 121 5.62 -0.31 22.93
CA PRO A 121 6.62 -1.28 23.37
C PRO A 121 6.70 -2.46 22.39
N LEU A 122 7.92 -2.90 22.10
CA LEU A 122 8.23 -4.12 21.33
C LEU A 122 8.24 -5.36 22.24
N VAL A 123 7.20 -5.51 23.06
CA VAL A 123 7.06 -6.66 23.96
C VAL A 123 5.84 -7.43 23.51
N GLY A 124 6.06 -8.65 23.00
CA GLY A 124 4.97 -9.58 22.73
C GLY A 124 4.24 -9.92 24.05
N PRO A 125 2.92 -10.19 24.02
CA PRO A 125 2.24 -10.68 25.21
C PRO A 125 2.94 -11.96 25.68
N PRO A 126 3.07 -12.17 27.01
CA PRO A 126 3.58 -13.43 27.52
C PRO A 126 2.70 -14.57 26.97
N PRO A 127 3.28 -15.75 26.67
CA PRO A 127 2.51 -16.88 26.17
C PRO A 127 1.48 -17.31 27.22
N THR A 128 0.24 -16.83 27.06
CA THR A 128 -0.88 -17.22 27.89
C THR A 128 -1.44 -18.53 27.39
N SER A 129 -1.68 -19.48 28.28
CA SER A 129 -2.24 -20.80 27.96
C SER A 129 -3.66 -20.76 27.40
N ASN A 130 -4.37 -19.63 27.51
CA ASN A 130 -5.70 -19.39 26.94
C ASN A 130 -5.79 -17.97 26.34
N PRO A 131 -5.38 -17.76 25.07
CA PRO A 131 -5.49 -16.46 24.41
C PRO A 131 -6.96 -16.03 24.31
N GLN A 132 -7.28 -14.83 24.79
CA GLN A 132 -8.57 -14.16 24.58
C GLN A 132 -8.57 -13.44 23.23
N PRO A 133 -9.74 -13.25 22.59
CA PRO A 133 -9.85 -12.48 21.34
C PRO A 133 -9.39 -11.02 21.45
N SER A 134 -9.34 -10.47 22.67
CA SER A 134 -8.84 -9.12 22.95
C SER A 134 -7.33 -9.04 23.16
N ASP A 135 -6.65 -10.19 23.27
CA ASP A 135 -5.21 -10.21 23.48
C ASP A 135 -4.50 -9.81 22.19
N PRO A 136 -3.41 -9.02 22.26
CA PRO A 136 -2.66 -8.66 21.08
C PRO A 136 -2.06 -9.92 20.43
N PRO A 137 -1.89 -9.93 19.10
CA PRO A 137 -1.20 -11.03 18.43
C PRO A 137 0.29 -11.07 18.83
N ALA A 138 0.97 -12.15 18.44
CA ALA A 138 2.42 -12.23 18.59
C ALA A 138 3.13 -11.03 17.94
N LEU A 139 4.31 -10.68 18.45
CA LEU A 139 5.06 -9.51 17.97
C LEU A 139 5.34 -9.60 16.47
N GLU A 140 5.80 -10.75 15.98
CA GLU A 140 6.07 -10.99 14.56
C GLU A 140 4.84 -10.72 13.68
N VAL A 141 3.67 -11.23 14.08
CA VAL A 141 2.40 -10.97 13.37
C VAL A 141 2.07 -9.48 13.36
N THR A 142 2.27 -8.79 14.49
CA THR A 142 2.05 -7.34 14.57
C THR A 142 3.02 -6.56 13.68
N LEU A 143 4.26 -7.01 13.53
CA LEU A 143 5.26 -6.39 12.66
C LEU A 143 4.96 -6.62 11.19
N ILE A 144 4.49 -7.82 10.80
CA ILE A 144 4.00 -8.09 9.45
C ILE A 144 2.81 -7.18 9.13
N GLU A 145 1.85 -7.06 10.06
CA GLU A 145 0.73 -6.14 9.91
C GLU A 145 1.16 -4.66 9.75
N LEU A 146 2.23 -4.26 10.45
CA LEU A 146 2.83 -2.94 10.31
C LEU A 146 3.44 -2.76 8.91
N ILE A 147 4.20 -3.74 8.43
CA ILE A 147 4.80 -3.73 7.08
C ILE A 147 3.69 -3.61 6.03
N ASP A 148 2.63 -4.42 6.11
CA ASP A 148 1.50 -4.36 5.20
C ASP A 148 0.81 -2.98 5.22
N CYS A 149 0.64 -2.42 6.42
CA CYS A 149 0.05 -1.10 6.59
C CYS A 149 0.91 0.00 5.93
N ILE A 150 2.23 -0.05 6.13
CA ILE A 150 3.18 0.89 5.53
C ILE A 150 3.27 0.70 4.01
N ALA A 151 3.28 -0.55 3.53
CA ALA A 151 3.30 -0.87 2.10
C ALA A 151 2.03 -0.36 1.39
N GLN A 152 0.85 -0.48 2.02
CA GLN A 152 -0.39 0.10 1.51
C GLN A 152 -0.31 1.63 1.48
N LEU A 153 0.26 2.25 2.52
CA LEU A 153 0.44 3.71 2.55
C LEU A 153 1.43 4.19 1.48
N ASP A 154 2.52 3.46 1.24
CA ASP A 154 3.49 3.71 0.16
C ASP A 154 2.81 3.65 -1.21
N LYS A 155 2.06 2.58 -1.51
CA LYS A 155 1.26 2.48 -2.74
C LYS A 155 0.24 3.62 -2.85
N GLY A 156 -0.41 3.97 -1.75
CA GLY A 156 -1.37 5.07 -1.67
C GLY A 156 -0.73 6.42 -2.03
N TRP A 157 0.48 6.69 -1.54
CA TRP A 157 1.24 7.88 -1.88
C TRP A 157 1.69 7.90 -3.33
N VAL A 158 2.12 6.76 -3.89
CA VAL A 158 2.43 6.65 -5.33
C VAL A 158 1.21 7.05 -6.17
N ALA A 159 0.01 6.54 -5.82
CA ALA A 159 -1.23 6.92 -6.50
C ALA A 159 -1.54 8.41 -6.35
N VAL A 160 -1.36 8.99 -5.16
CA VAL A 160 -1.57 10.43 -4.92
C VAL A 160 -0.60 11.29 -5.74
N LEU A 161 0.69 10.94 -5.76
CA LEU A 161 1.70 11.67 -6.54
C LEU A 161 1.44 11.60 -8.04
N ALA A 162 0.85 10.49 -8.51
CA ALA A 162 0.41 10.32 -9.89
C ALA A 162 -0.97 10.92 -10.18
N SER A 163 -1.63 11.57 -9.21
CA SER A 163 -3.01 12.06 -9.30
C SER A 163 -4.02 10.97 -9.71
N GLN A 164 -3.77 9.72 -9.32
CA GLN A 164 -4.62 8.58 -9.64
C GLN A 164 -5.71 8.37 -8.59
N ALA A 165 -6.83 7.78 -9.01
CA ALA A 165 -7.85 7.32 -8.08
C ALA A 165 -7.39 6.03 -7.40
N TRP A 166 -7.84 5.81 -6.17
CA TRP A 166 -7.51 4.58 -5.45
C TRP A 166 -8.56 3.51 -5.71
N ASN A 167 -8.11 2.32 -6.12
CA ASN A 167 -8.97 1.13 -6.19
C ASN A 167 -8.81 0.31 -4.90
N PRO A 168 -9.82 0.24 -4.02
CA PRO A 168 -9.73 -0.51 -2.77
C PRO A 168 -9.70 -2.03 -2.96
N GLY A 169 -10.15 -2.54 -4.12
CA GLY A 169 -10.14 -3.98 -4.42
C GLY A 169 -8.75 -4.49 -4.78
N THR A 170 -7.96 -3.71 -5.51
CA THR A 170 -6.59 -4.07 -5.90
C THR A 170 -5.53 -3.47 -4.98
N GLY A 171 -5.87 -2.38 -4.26
CA GLY A 171 -4.90 -1.62 -3.47
C GLY A 171 -3.91 -0.86 -4.35
N GLU A 172 -4.36 -0.38 -5.51
CA GLU A 172 -3.53 0.29 -6.51
C GLU A 172 -4.16 1.59 -7.02
N GLY A 173 -3.32 2.45 -7.61
CA GLY A 173 -3.74 3.66 -8.30
C GLY A 173 -4.25 3.34 -9.71
N VAL A 174 -5.43 3.86 -10.06
CA VAL A 174 -6.03 3.72 -11.39
C VAL A 174 -6.11 5.10 -12.06
N SER A 175 -5.80 5.14 -13.35
CA SER A 175 -5.85 6.36 -14.16
C SER A 175 -7.27 6.92 -14.22
N ALA A 176 -7.37 8.23 -13.95
CA ALA A 176 -8.63 8.97 -13.92
C ALA A 176 -8.68 9.96 -15.08
N TYR A 177 -9.80 10.04 -15.80
CA TYR A 177 -9.92 10.85 -17.03
C TYR A 177 -9.68 12.36 -16.81
N VAL A 178 -9.86 12.87 -15.58
CA VAL A 178 -9.84 14.32 -15.24
C VAL A 178 -8.99 14.62 -14.01
N ALA A 179 -7.94 13.84 -13.77
CA ALA A 179 -7.01 14.09 -12.67
C ALA A 179 -6.30 15.44 -12.87
N THR A 180 -6.53 16.39 -11.95
CA THR A 180 -5.99 17.76 -12.06
C THR A 180 -5.35 18.28 -10.78
N GLY A 181 -5.40 17.52 -9.67
CA GLY A 181 -4.89 17.96 -8.37
C GLY A 181 -3.88 16.99 -7.75
N GLY A 182 -2.61 17.20 -8.07
CA GLY A 182 -1.49 16.52 -7.41
C GLY A 182 -0.93 17.34 -6.24
N PRO A 183 -0.08 16.74 -5.37
CA PRO A 183 0.63 17.49 -4.33
C PRO A 183 1.48 18.62 -4.90
N SER A 184 1.50 19.77 -4.22
CA SER A 184 2.40 20.87 -4.56
C SER A 184 3.87 20.52 -4.27
N GLU A 185 4.83 21.31 -4.77
CA GLU A 185 6.24 21.11 -4.43
C GLU A 185 6.52 21.23 -2.92
N THR A 186 5.77 22.10 -2.23
CA THR A 186 5.84 22.22 -0.77
C THR A 186 5.32 20.96 -0.08
N ASP A 187 4.22 20.37 -0.57
CA ASP A 187 3.68 19.12 -0.04
C ASP A 187 4.65 17.95 -0.28
N LYS A 188 5.27 17.88 -1.46
CA LYS A 188 6.29 16.88 -1.79
C LYS A 188 7.52 16.98 -0.89
N ALA A 189 8.02 18.20 -0.67
CA ALA A 189 9.14 18.43 0.24
C ALA A 189 8.79 18.02 1.68
N ARG A 190 7.59 18.36 2.14
CA ARG A 190 7.07 17.96 3.46
C ARG A 190 6.92 16.45 3.58
N LEU A 191 6.34 15.79 2.57
CA LEU A 191 6.21 14.34 2.53
C LEU A 191 7.59 13.69 2.64
N ARG A 192 8.56 14.11 1.83
CA ARG A 192 9.93 13.58 1.88
C ARG A 192 10.51 13.65 3.29
N SER A 193 10.42 14.82 3.94
CA SER A 193 10.91 14.98 5.31
C SER A 193 10.22 14.05 6.31
N ILE A 194 8.90 13.89 6.22
CA ILE A 194 8.13 12.97 7.08
C ILE A 194 8.60 11.52 6.89
N LEU A 195 8.80 11.09 5.64
CA LEU A 195 9.16 9.71 5.32
C LEU A 195 10.58 9.37 5.77
N LEU A 196 11.55 10.27 5.55
CA LEU A 196 12.94 10.05 5.95
C LEU A 196 13.06 9.96 7.48
N LEU A 197 12.50 10.94 8.20
CA LEU A 197 12.52 10.95 9.66
C LEU A 197 11.74 9.77 10.25
N GLY A 198 10.60 9.42 9.66
CA GLY A 198 9.79 8.29 10.11
C GLY A 198 10.49 6.94 9.90
N ARG A 199 11.21 6.78 8.79
CA ARG A 199 11.99 5.56 8.53
C ARG A 199 13.13 5.41 9.53
N GLU A 200 13.90 6.47 9.76
CA GLU A 200 14.97 6.49 10.76
C GLU A 200 14.42 6.13 12.15
N ALA A 201 13.33 6.77 12.57
CA ALA A 201 12.71 6.50 13.88
C ALA A 201 12.21 5.05 14.03
N ILE A 202 11.68 4.43 12.96
CA ILE A 202 11.26 3.02 12.98
C ILE A 202 12.49 2.10 13.04
N THR A 203 13.53 2.36 12.26
CA THR A 203 14.78 1.59 12.29
C THR A 203 15.43 1.64 13.67
N ASP A 204 15.53 2.83 14.26
CA ASP A 204 16.08 3.01 15.62
C ASP A 204 15.23 2.29 16.65
N TRP A 205 13.90 2.37 16.54
CA TRP A 205 12.99 1.67 17.44
C TRP A 205 13.17 0.15 17.40
N LEU A 206 13.29 -0.45 16.20
CA LEU A 206 13.51 -1.88 16.05
C LEU A 206 14.88 -2.33 16.58
N THR A 207 15.93 -1.53 16.34
CA THR A 207 17.30 -1.85 16.79
C THR A 207 17.47 -1.69 18.31
N LEU A 208 16.95 -0.61 18.89
CA LEU A 208 16.99 -0.35 20.33
C LEU A 208 16.07 -1.27 21.12
N GLY A 209 14.98 -1.75 20.51
CA GLY A 209 14.08 -2.73 21.10
C GLY A 209 14.70 -4.10 21.37
N GLN A 210 15.94 -4.33 20.91
CA GLN A 210 16.66 -5.61 21.02
C GLN A 210 15.84 -6.82 20.53
N VAL A 211 14.94 -6.58 19.58
CA VAL A 211 14.14 -7.66 18.99
C VAL A 211 15.01 -8.38 17.98
N GLN A 212 15.25 -9.67 18.21
CA GLN A 212 15.90 -10.54 17.22
C GLN A 212 14.90 -10.80 16.10
N LEU A 213 14.87 -9.92 15.10
CA LEU A 213 14.01 -10.08 13.93
C LEU A 213 14.61 -11.11 12.98
N GLU A 214 13.72 -11.84 12.30
CA GLU A 214 14.11 -12.60 11.12
C GLU A 214 14.67 -11.64 10.07
N ARG A 215 15.70 -12.11 9.35
CA ARG A 215 16.40 -11.31 8.34
C ARG A 215 15.43 -10.76 7.28
N GLU A 216 14.42 -11.54 6.89
CA GLU A 216 13.40 -11.16 5.91
C GLU A 216 12.59 -9.94 6.39
N ILE A 217 12.16 -9.94 7.65
CA ILE A 217 11.41 -8.82 8.25
C ILE A 217 12.29 -7.55 8.29
N GLN A 218 13.58 -7.69 8.62
CA GLN A 218 14.52 -6.57 8.64
C GLN A 218 14.76 -5.98 7.24
N GLU A 219 14.87 -6.82 6.21
CA GLU A 219 15.01 -6.39 4.82
C GLU A 219 13.77 -5.64 4.33
N GLU A 220 12.57 -6.10 4.69
CA GLU A 220 11.30 -5.41 4.38
C GLU A 220 11.22 -4.02 5.05
N PHE A 221 11.60 -3.90 6.33
CA PHE A 221 11.68 -2.59 7.00
C PHE A 221 12.69 -1.65 6.36
N SER A 222 13.79 -2.18 5.80
CA SER A 222 14.79 -1.37 5.11
C SER A 222 14.27 -0.78 3.79
N CYS A 223 13.24 -1.39 3.22
CA CYS A 223 12.62 -0.99 1.97
C CYS A 223 11.38 -0.09 2.15
N ILE A 224 10.97 0.28 3.37
CA ILE A 224 9.74 1.07 3.53
C ILE A 224 9.78 2.39 2.75
N PHE A 225 8.65 2.71 2.10
CA PHE A 225 8.46 3.90 1.26
C PHE A 225 9.38 4.03 0.04
N TRP A 226 10.10 2.98 -0.37
CA TRP A 226 11.01 3.06 -1.52
C TRP A 226 10.32 3.55 -2.80
N ARG A 227 9.06 3.16 -3.04
CA ARG A 227 8.31 3.57 -4.25
C ARG A 227 8.00 5.05 -4.22
N THR A 228 7.51 5.55 -3.09
CA THR A 228 7.19 6.96 -2.88
C THR A 228 8.44 7.84 -2.99
N LEU A 229 9.53 7.46 -2.32
CA LEU A 229 10.79 8.20 -2.38
C LEU A 229 11.35 8.25 -3.81
N ARG A 230 11.32 7.12 -4.53
CA ARG A 230 11.69 7.08 -5.96
C ARG A 230 10.84 8.02 -6.80
N LYS A 231 9.52 8.07 -6.59
CA LYS A 231 8.61 9.00 -7.29
C LYS A 231 8.87 10.47 -6.93
N LEU A 232 9.38 10.73 -5.73
CA LEU A 232 9.84 12.06 -5.32
C LEU A 232 11.22 12.42 -5.90
N GLY A 233 11.80 11.61 -6.79
CA GLY A 233 13.10 11.88 -7.41
C GLY A 233 14.30 11.50 -6.54
N GLU A 234 14.07 10.76 -5.45
CA GLU A 234 15.15 10.18 -4.66
C GLU A 234 15.57 8.87 -5.34
N VAL A 235 16.57 8.98 -6.21
CA VAL A 235 17.25 7.80 -6.75
C VAL A 235 18.13 7.30 -5.62
N ALA A 236 17.55 6.40 -4.82
CA ALA A 236 18.23 5.66 -3.78
C ALA A 236 19.63 5.20 -4.26
N SER A 237 20.68 5.84 -3.75
CA SER A 237 22.05 5.33 -3.76
C SER A 237 22.18 4.18 -2.74
N ILE A 238 21.15 3.32 -2.64
CA ILE A 238 20.97 2.35 -1.53
C ILE A 238 21.57 0.98 -1.87
N THR A 239 22.28 0.80 -2.99
CA THR A 239 22.78 -0.53 -3.39
C THR A 239 24.23 -0.60 -3.88
N SER A 240 25.04 0.46 -3.79
CA SER A 240 26.42 0.39 -4.30
C SER A 240 27.50 0.06 -3.25
N ASP A 241 27.25 0.24 -1.95
CA ASP A 241 28.32 0.14 -0.95
C ASP A 241 28.50 -1.25 -0.31
N ASN A 242 27.74 -2.28 -0.75
CA ASN A 242 27.78 -3.61 -0.12
C ASN A 242 28.05 -4.80 -1.09
N ILE A 243 28.50 -4.55 -2.34
CA ILE A 243 28.76 -5.62 -3.33
C ILE A 243 30.22 -5.63 -3.87
N THR A 244 31.09 -4.70 -3.45
CA THR A 244 32.49 -4.66 -3.92
C THR A 244 33.50 -4.63 -2.78
N ALA A 245 33.49 -5.67 -1.94
CA ALA A 245 34.55 -5.92 -0.97
C ALA A 245 34.71 -7.43 -0.75
N ASP A 246 34.98 -8.21 -1.81
CA ASP A 246 35.48 -9.59 -1.62
C ASP A 246 36.09 -10.25 -2.88
N LEU A 247 36.66 -9.48 -3.81
CA LEU A 247 37.38 -10.04 -4.96
C LEU A 247 38.57 -9.14 -5.33
N ASP A 248 39.60 -9.10 -4.48
CA ASP A 248 40.98 -8.88 -4.94
C ASP A 248 41.99 -9.24 -3.83
N ASP A 249 42.13 -10.54 -3.56
CA ASP A 249 43.30 -11.05 -2.82
C ASP A 249 43.61 -12.47 -3.27
N SER A 250 44.12 -12.60 -4.50
CA SER A 250 44.83 -13.81 -4.94
C SER A 250 45.75 -13.44 -6.11
N ASP A 251 47.01 -13.82 -5.94
CA ASP A 251 48.03 -14.03 -6.96
C ASP A 251 49.05 -12.89 -7.17
N GLU A 252 50.03 -12.83 -6.27
CA GLU A 252 51.41 -12.49 -6.65
C GLU A 252 52.42 -13.25 -5.74
N ASP A 253 52.40 -14.59 -5.83
CA ASP A 253 53.52 -15.44 -5.44
C ASP A 253 54.46 -15.61 -6.66
N ASP A 254 55.35 -14.63 -6.85
CA ASP A 254 56.48 -14.77 -7.78
C ASP A 254 57.66 -15.43 -7.06
N ASN A 255 57.84 -16.71 -7.37
CA ASN A 255 58.84 -17.61 -6.82
C ASN A 255 60.21 -17.36 -7.49
N ASN A 256 61.25 -17.25 -6.65
CA ASN A 256 62.67 -17.20 -7.03
C ASN A 256 63.31 -18.59 -6.92
#